data_AF-A0A7C1SE00-F1
#
_entry.id   AF-A0A7C1SE00-F1
#
_cell.length_a   1.000
_cell.length_b   1.000
_cell.length_c   1.000
_cell.angle_alpha   90.00
_cell.angle_beta   90.00
_cell.angle_gamma   90.00
#
_symmetry.space_group_name_H-M   'P 1'
#
loop_
_entity.id
_entity.type
_entity.pdbx_description
1 polymer ?
#
loop_
_entity_poly.entity_id
_entity_poly.type
_entity_poly.pdbx_seq_one_letter_code
_entity_poly.pdbx_strand_id
1 'polypeptide(L)' 'MNKTLLEKAKDVPIDKKQSRLPVTDEEIDLAIAFLEGEITHRQATQVIFGETKGKSFYFKIGSIIRKGVVQGKIKIEKL' A
#
# COMPACT_ATOMS: atom_id res chain seq x y z
N MET A 1 -21.55 -23.28 -11.06
CA MET A 1 -20.58 -22.28 -11.56
C MET A 1 -19.49 -22.09 -10.51
N ASN A 2 -18.22 -21.99 -10.93
CA ASN A 2 -17.13 -21.72 -9.99
C ASN A 2 -17.15 -20.24 -9.57
N LYS A 3 -17.00 -19.96 -8.26
CA LYS A 3 -16.88 -18.59 -7.73
C LYS A 3 -15.64 -17.89 -8.31
N THR A 4 -15.79 -16.61 -8.63
CA THR A 4 -14.69 -15.68 -8.95
C THR A 4 -13.78 -15.44 -7.73
N LEU A 5 -12.59 -14.91 -7.96
CA LEU A 5 -11.66 -14.55 -6.87
C LEU A 5 -12.25 -13.49 -5.93
N LEU A 6 -13.01 -12.53 -6.46
CA LEU A 6 -13.66 -11.49 -5.66
C LEU A 6 -14.75 -12.07 -4.75
N GLU A 7 -15.57 -12.99 -5.26
CA GLU A 7 -16.61 -13.64 -4.47
C GLU A 7 -15.99 -14.46 -3.34
N LYS A 8 -14.93 -15.23 -3.62
CA LYS A 8 -14.19 -15.97 -2.60
C LYS A 8 -13.62 -15.04 -1.52
N ALA A 9 -13.11 -13.87 -1.89
CA ALA A 9 -12.56 -12.90 -0.93
C ALA A 9 -13.64 -12.28 -0.03
N LYS A 10 -14.86 -12.05 -0.54
CA LYS A 10 -15.98 -11.51 0.24
C LYS A 10 -16.51 -12.48 1.30
N ASP A 11 -16.29 -13.78 1.10
CA ASP A 11 -16.67 -14.82 2.08
C ASP A 11 -15.70 -14.89 3.27
N VAL A 12 -14.50 -14.29 3.18
CA VAL A 12 -13.52 -14.28 4.26
C VAL A 12 -13.92 -13.25 5.33
N PRO A 13 -14.10 -13.63 6.60
CA PRO A 13 -14.43 -12.69 7.66
C PRO A 13 -13.39 -11.57 7.78
N ILE A 14 -13.86 -10.33 7.91
CA ILE A 14 -12.98 -9.17 8.07
C ILE A 14 -12.39 -9.19 9.49
N ASP A 15 -11.11 -9.49 9.61
CA ASP A 15 -10.36 -9.23 10.84
C ASP A 15 -10.03 -7.74 10.96
N LYS A 16 -10.78 -7.03 11.81
CA LYS A 16 -10.60 -5.59 12.09
C LYS A 16 -9.25 -5.26 12.73
N LYS A 17 -8.45 -6.24 13.19
CA LYS A 17 -7.14 -6.02 13.80
C LYS A 17 -6.01 -5.81 12.79
N GLN A 18 -6.16 -6.23 11.53
CA GLN A 18 -5.08 -6.17 10.52
C GLN A 18 -4.76 -4.77 9.98
N SER A 19 -5.60 -3.75 10.19
CA SER A 19 -5.46 -2.41 9.59
C SER A 19 -4.93 -1.36 10.58
N ARG A 20 -3.85 -1.67 11.31
CA ARG A 20 -3.32 -0.77 12.36
C ARG A 20 -1.88 -0.30 12.16
N LEU A 21 -1.30 -0.45 10.97
CA LEU A 21 -0.08 0.31 10.71
C LEU A 21 -0.47 1.78 10.57
N PRO A 22 -0.03 2.67 11.49
CA PRO A 22 -0.16 4.10 11.24
C PRO A 22 0.62 4.40 9.96
N VAL A 23 -0.07 5.03 9.02
CA VAL A 23 0.51 5.55 7.78
C VAL A 23 0.29 7.05 7.84
N THR A 24 1.37 7.79 7.68
CA THR A 24 1.39 9.25 7.67
C THR A 24 1.07 9.78 6.27
N ASP A 25 0.75 11.07 6.20
CA ASP A 25 0.50 11.76 4.94
C ASP A 25 1.77 11.81 4.07
N GLU A 26 2.93 12.06 4.68
CA GLU A 26 4.23 12.06 4.00
C GLU A 26 4.58 10.70 3.40
N GLU A 27 4.24 9.59 4.07
CA GLU A 27 4.44 8.24 3.51
C GLU A 27 3.55 8.01 2.28
N ILE A 28 2.35 8.58 2.24
CA ILE A 28 1.43 8.49 1.09
C ILE A 28 2.01 9.28 -0.08
N ASP A 29 2.46 10.50 0.15
CA ASP A 29 3.07 11.36 -0.88
C ASP A 29 4.33 10.69 -1.46
N LEU A 30 5.15 10.09 -0.62
CA LEU A 30 6.32 9.32 -1.04
C LEU A 30 5.94 8.12 -1.93
N ALA A 31 4.86 7.41 -1.58
CA ALA A 31 4.37 6.28 -2.38
C ALA A 31 3.82 6.74 -3.74
N ILE A 32 3.16 7.89 -3.80
CA ILE A 32 2.69 8.49 -5.06
C ILE A 32 3.88 8.86 -5.95
N ALA A 33 4.87 9.59 -5.43
CA ALA A 33 6.08 9.96 -6.16
C ALA A 33 6.84 8.74 -6.71
N PHE A 34 6.86 7.63 -5.97
CA PHE A 34 7.43 6.36 -6.46
C PHE A 34 6.61 5.77 -7.62
N LEU A 35 5.28 5.75 -7.52
CA LEU A 35 4.40 5.20 -8.57
C LEU A 35 4.40 6.04 -9.86
N GLU A 36 4.56 7.35 -9.73
CA GLU A 36 4.69 8.30 -10.85
C GLU A 36 6.11 8.28 -11.47
N GLY A 37 7.05 7.58 -10.84
CA GLY A 37 8.43 7.43 -11.33
C GLY A 37 9.34 8.61 -11.02
N GLU A 38 8.91 9.54 -10.16
CA GLU A 38 9.71 10.70 -9.73
C GLU A 38 10.91 10.30 -8.85
N ILE A 39 10.77 9.20 -8.09
CA ILE A 39 11.83 8.65 -7.26
C ILE A 39 12.05 7.15 -7.51
N THR A 40 13.28 6.70 -7.32
CA THR A 40 13.64 5.29 -7.49
C THR A 40 13.24 4.44 -6.29
N HIS A 41 13.11 3.13 -6.51
CA HIS A 41 12.95 2.14 -5.43
C HIS A 41 14.00 2.31 -4.33
N ARG A 42 15.27 2.60 -4.68
CA ARG A 42 16.35 2.79 -3.71
C ARG A 42 16.10 4.01 -2.82
N GLN A 43 15.74 5.16 -3.40
CA GLN A 43 15.45 6.38 -2.65
C GLN A 43 14.26 6.17 -1.71
N ALA A 44 13.14 5.63 -2.21
CA ALA A 44 11.97 5.34 -1.40
C ALA A 44 12.26 4.34 -0.27
N THR A 45 13.04 3.28 -0.55
CA THR A 45 13.43 2.29 0.47
C THR A 45 14.26 2.92 1.58
N GLN A 46 15.23 3.78 1.23
CA GLN A 46 16.07 4.47 2.21
C GLN A 46 15.27 5.38 3.13
N VAL A 47 14.26 6.09 2.61
CA VAL A 47 13.39 6.95 3.43
C VAL A 47 12.50 6.13 4.36
N ILE A 48 11.88 5.06 3.85
CA ILE A 48 10.89 4.28 4.63
C ILE A 48 11.54 3.41 5.71
N PHE A 49 12.73 2.85 5.44
CA PHE A 49 13.35 1.85 6.32
C PHE A 49 14.74 2.25 6.85
N GLY A 50 15.30 3.38 6.42
CA GLY A 50 16.68 3.74 6.71
C GLY A 50 17.68 2.72 6.13
N GLU A 51 18.76 2.45 6.86
CA GLU A 51 19.75 1.42 6.52
C GLU A 51 19.31 -0.01 6.91
N THR A 52 18.17 -0.14 7.59
CA THR A 52 17.70 -1.41 8.14
C THR A 52 17.14 -2.33 7.05
N LYS A 53 17.96 -3.28 6.61
CA LYS A 53 17.58 -4.34 5.67
C LYS A 53 16.74 -5.41 6.41
N GLY A 54 15.48 -5.59 6.04
CA GLY A 54 14.68 -6.72 6.56
C GLY A 54 13.18 -6.69 6.30
N LYS A 55 12.60 -5.52 5.98
CA LYS A 55 11.17 -5.41 5.65
C LYS A 55 10.95 -5.39 4.14
N SER A 56 9.92 -6.11 3.67
CA SER A 56 9.55 -6.10 2.24
C SER A 56 9.01 -4.71 1.85
N PHE A 57 9.74 -4.01 0.98
CA PHE A 57 9.35 -2.69 0.48
C PHE A 57 7.95 -2.72 -0.16
N TYR A 58 7.69 -3.69 -1.03
CA TYR A 58 6.39 -3.83 -1.69
C TYR A 58 5.25 -4.12 -0.72
N PHE A 59 5.50 -4.83 0.39
CA PHE A 59 4.47 -5.01 1.43
C PHE A 59 4.10 -3.68 2.10
N LYS A 60 5.10 -2.86 2.44
CA LYS A 60 4.87 -1.56 3.09
C LYS A 60 4.24 -0.56 2.12
N ILE A 61 4.76 -0.46 0.89
CA ILE A 61 4.17 0.40 -0.16
C ILE A 61 2.73 -0.02 -0.46
N GLY A 62 2.44 -1.31 -0.62
CA GLY A 62 1.07 -1.78 -0.82
C GLY A 62 0.14 -1.41 0.34
N SER A 63 0.65 -1.44 1.58
CA SER A 63 -0.11 -1.03 2.76
C SER A 63 -0.39 0.49 2.79
N ILE A 64 0.60 1.30 2.41
CA ILE A 64 0.48 2.76 2.29
C ILE A 64 -0.56 3.10 1.22
N ILE A 65 -0.43 2.52 0.02
CA ILE A 65 -1.36 2.76 -1.09
C ILE A 65 -2.80 2.42 -0.69
N ARG A 66 -3.02 1.23 -0.08
CA ARG A 66 -4.34 0.84 0.41
C ARG A 66 -4.91 1.87 1.39
N LYS A 67 -4.08 2.41 2.29
CA LYS A 67 -4.52 3.44 3.24
C LYS A 67 -4.86 4.74 2.54
N GLY A 68 -4.03 5.19 1.59
CA GLY A 68 -4.28 6.38 0.77
C GLY A 68 -5.60 6.28 0.00
N VAL A 69 -5.94 5.10 -0.53
CA VAL A 69 -7.25 4.85 -1.18
C VAL A 69 -8.39 4.95 -0.18
N VAL A 70 -8.28 4.31 0.99
CA VAL A 70 -9.32 4.38 2.04
C VAL A 70 -9.53 5.81 2.55
N GLN A 71 -8.48 6.64 2.56
CA GLN A 71 -8.54 8.05 2.94
C GLN A 71 -8.98 8.98 1.80
N GLY A 72 -9.17 8.46 0.58
CA GLY A 72 -9.56 9.26 -0.60
C GLY A 72 -8.42 10.10 -1.21
N LYS A 73 -7.17 9.88 -0.80
CA LYS A 73 -5.99 10.58 -1.31
C LYS A 73 -5.44 9.98 -2.60
N ILE A 74 -5.64 8.68 -2.79
CA ILE A 74 -5.29 7.96 -4.02
C ILE A 74 -6.59 7.50 -4.69
N LYS A 75 -6.76 7.79 -5.98
CA LYS A 75 -7.88 7.31 -6.80
C LYS A 75 -7.42 6.12 -7.64
N ILE A 76 -8.30 5.12 -7.78
CA ILE A 76 -8.07 3.99 -8.68
C ILE A 76 -8.90 4.24 -9.93
N GLU A 77 -8.23 4.40 -11.06
CA GLU A 77 -8.86 4.51 -12.38
C GLU A 77 -8.76 3.17 -13.10
N LYS A 78 -9.85 2.77 -13.77
CA LYS A 78 -9.84 1.59 -14.64
C LYS A 78 -9.42 2.06 -16.03
N LEU A 79 -8.34 1.49 -16.54
CA LEU A 79 -7.99 1.57 -17.95
C LEU A 79 -8.95 0.72 -18.78
#